data_AF-A0A8J7EM12-F1
#
_entry.id   AF-A0A8J7EM12-F1
#
_cell.length_a   1.000
_cell.length_b   1.000
_cell.length_c   1.000
_cell.angle_alpha   90.00
_cell.angle_beta   90.00
_cell.angle_gamma   90.00
#
_symmetry.space_group_name_H-M   'P 1'
#
loop_
_entity.id
_entity.type
_entity.pdbx_description
1 polymer ?
#
loop_
_entity_poly.entity_id
_entity_poly.type
_entity_poly.pdbx_seq_one_letter_code
_entity_poly.pdbx_strand_id
1 'polypeptide(L)'
;MESLVLISIVILLVIVGFYAWFTYKILQELRQENRLLKGTLEQQLKLSSFPHLYCDMQTEIPGKALKLEMYNIGSVPAYDIHISVIGAYTEEGIDISTFMRNFVQPRYRKYPLQADKVGYYGIRSIFRCPTLPTQKRLTIALNLPTQPVDIYALTQYRDVSGGNYHQVYCFSDIDEKGSYRANILEPQRFEPLERLHFYDMDDAKLPVTDKPLPFSVGDFVDLWNHSLSHRLTTLYSEAIVHLQEVHDTP
;
A
#
# COMPACT_ATOMS: atom_id res chain seq x y z
N MET A 1 59.42 22.58 53.05
CA MET A 1 59.44 22.68 51.57
C MET A 1 58.93 21.39 50.94
N GLU A 2 59.47 20.23 51.29
CA GLU A 2 59.04 18.93 50.74
C GLU A 2 57.56 18.57 51.02
N SER A 3 57.05 18.86 52.22
CA SER A 3 55.65 18.61 52.59
C SER A 3 54.65 19.44 51.78
N LEU A 4 54.99 20.70 51.45
CA LEU A 4 54.15 21.57 50.61
C LEU A 4 54.09 21.08 49.17
N VAL A 5 55.22 20.61 48.63
CA VAL A 5 55.28 20.02 47.28
C VAL A 5 54.43 18.75 47.21
N LEU A 6 54.47 17.92 48.25
CA LEU A 6 53.69 16.68 48.33
C LEU A 6 52.17 16.96 48.39
N ILE A 7 51.76 17.97 49.17
CA ILE A 7 50.36 18.42 49.21
C ILE A 7 49.90 18.97 47.85
N SER A 8 50.73 19.78 47.17
CA SER A 8 50.40 20.29 45.83
C SER A 8 50.26 19.17 44.79
N ILE A 9 51.09 18.13 44.84
CA ILE A 9 51.00 16.96 43.95
C ILE A 9 49.68 16.22 44.20
N VAL A 10 49.30 15.99 45.46
CA VAL A 10 48.04 15.32 45.81
C VAL A 10 46.84 16.12 45.32
N ILE A 11 46.83 17.43 45.52
CA ILE A 11 45.77 18.32 45.03
C ILE A 11 45.68 18.26 43.50
N LEU A 12 46.82 18.32 42.80
CA LEU A 12 46.84 18.23 41.34
C LEU A 12 46.28 16.88 40.85
N LEU A 13 46.62 15.78 41.54
CA LEU A 13 46.16 14.43 41.19
C LEU A 13 44.64 14.31 41.36
N VAL A 14 44.09 14.89 42.44
CA VAL A 14 42.63 14.96 42.66
C VAL A 14 41.95 15.79 41.58
N ILE A 15 42.51 16.94 41.20
CA ILE A 15 41.94 17.79 40.14
C ILE A 15 41.96 17.09 38.78
N VAL A 16 43.07 16.44 38.43
CA VAL A 16 43.20 15.68 37.17
C VAL A 16 42.26 14.47 37.16
N GLY A 17 42.15 13.75 38.28
CA GLY A 17 41.22 12.63 38.43
C GLY A 17 39.75 13.07 38.29
N PHE A 18 39.39 14.19 38.91
CA PHE A 18 38.05 14.79 38.77
C PHE A 18 37.80 15.23 37.34
N TYR A 19 38.76 15.88 36.69
CA TYR A 19 38.64 16.30 35.28
C TYR A 19 38.47 15.09 34.34
N ALA A 20 39.25 14.03 34.53
CA ALA A 20 39.15 12.80 33.75
C ALA A 20 37.79 12.10 33.95
N TRP A 21 37.31 12.02 35.19
CA TRP A 21 35.99 11.47 35.49
C TRP A 21 34.86 12.32 34.90
N PHE A 22 34.94 13.65 35.03
CA PHE A 22 33.93 14.58 34.53
C PHE A 22 33.86 14.55 32.99
N THR A 23 35.00 14.56 32.31
CA THR A 23 35.06 14.42 30.84
C THR A 23 34.55 13.06 30.38
N TYR A 24 34.87 11.97 31.09
CA TYR A 24 34.32 10.64 30.79
C TYR A 24 32.79 10.62 30.92
N LYS A 25 32.24 11.22 31.98
CA LYS A 25 30.79 11.30 32.20
C LYS A 25 30.08 12.07 31.08
N ILE A 26 30.59 13.25 30.70
CA ILE A 26 30.06 14.03 29.56
C ILE A 26 30.11 13.22 28.27
N LEU A 27 31.20 12.49 28.03
CA LEU A 27 31.37 11.71 26.82
C LEU A 27 30.41 10.51 26.74
N GLN A 28 30.01 9.94 27.90
CA GLN A 28 28.95 8.93 27.95
C GLN A 28 27.56 9.52 27.67
N GLU A 29 27.22 10.66 28.27
CA GLU A 29 25.94 11.35 28.04
C GLU A 29 25.80 11.74 26.56
N LEU A 30 26.83 12.34 25.96
CA LEU A 30 26.85 12.67 24.53
C LEU A 30 26.68 11.45 23.63
N ARG A 31 27.23 10.28 24.00
CA ARG A 31 27.04 9.05 23.22
C ARG A 31 25.59 8.57 23.27
N GLN A 32 24.91 8.72 24.41
CA GLN A 32 23.51 8.35 24.54
C GLN A 32 22.61 9.30 23.74
N GLU A 33 22.82 10.61 23.86
CA GLU A 33 22.07 11.61 23.09
C GLU A 33 22.27 11.43 21.58
N ASN A 34 23.50 11.17 21.13
CA ASN A 34 23.77 10.95 19.72
C ASN A 34 23.07 9.68 19.20
N ARG A 35 22.97 8.62 20.01
CA ARG A 35 22.19 7.42 19.65
C ARG A 35 20.70 7.73 19.52
N LEU A 36 20.13 8.51 20.45
CA LEU A 36 18.73 8.92 20.40
C LEU A 36 18.44 9.80 19.18
N LEU A 37 19.29 10.80 18.92
CA LEU A 37 19.19 11.69 17.77
C LEU A 37 19.32 10.94 16.44
N LYS A 38 20.22 9.96 16.35
CA LYS A 38 20.31 9.10 15.16
C LYS A 38 19.02 8.32 14.95
N GLY A 39 18.47 7.72 16.00
CA GLY A 39 17.22 6.96 15.89
C GLY A 39 16.03 7.82 15.46
N THR A 40 15.89 9.03 16.00
CA THR A 40 14.81 9.95 15.60
C THR A 40 15.00 10.48 14.18
N LEU A 41 16.24 10.81 13.80
CA LEU A 41 16.57 11.27 12.46
C LEU A 41 16.36 10.17 11.42
N GLU A 42 16.72 8.92 11.72
CA GLU A 42 16.43 7.76 10.86
C GLU A 42 14.93 7.56 10.67
N GLN A 43 14.14 7.67 11.73
CA GLN A 43 12.67 7.57 11.63
C GLN A 43 12.06 8.71 10.79
N GLN A 44 12.50 9.94 11.02
CA GLN A 44 12.03 11.10 10.25
C GLN A 44 12.43 11.00 8.78
N LEU A 45 13.69 10.64 8.51
CA LEU A 45 14.15 10.39 7.14
C LEU A 45 13.30 9.31 6.49
N LYS A 46 13.08 8.18 7.17
CA LYS A 46 12.27 7.07 6.66
C LYS A 46 10.86 7.53 6.27
N LEU A 47 10.18 8.29 7.14
CA LEU A 47 8.84 8.83 6.84
C LEU A 47 8.85 9.84 5.69
N SER A 48 9.88 10.69 5.61
CA SER A 48 10.03 11.70 4.56
C SER A 48 10.43 11.12 3.20
N SER A 49 11.08 9.95 3.19
CA SER A 49 11.57 9.30 1.98
C SER A 49 10.53 8.39 1.33
N PHE A 50 9.43 8.12 2.02
CA PHE A 50 8.40 7.22 1.50
C PHE A 50 7.36 7.94 0.65
N PRO A 51 6.98 7.36 -0.50
CA PRO A 51 5.77 7.76 -1.18
C PRO A 51 4.57 7.31 -0.33
N HIS A 52 3.69 8.26 -0.05
CA HIS A 52 2.45 8.02 0.67
C HIS A 52 1.33 8.05 -0.34
N LEU A 53 0.83 6.87 -0.69
CA LEU A 53 -0.29 6.74 -1.60
C LEU A 53 -1.58 6.72 -0.78
N TYR A 54 -2.55 7.52 -1.23
CA TYR A 54 -3.92 7.53 -0.74
C TYR A 54 -4.82 7.10 -1.89
N CYS A 55 -5.74 6.19 -1.63
CA CYS A 55 -6.64 5.66 -2.65
C CYS A 55 -8.08 5.94 -2.26
N ASP A 56 -8.87 6.44 -3.20
CA ASP A 56 -10.27 6.77 -3.01
C ASP A 56 -11.11 6.25 -4.19
N MET A 57 -12.41 6.07 -3.95
CA MET A 57 -13.36 5.55 -4.92
C MET A 57 -14.42 6.59 -5.24
N GLN A 58 -14.38 7.11 -6.47
CA GLN A 58 -15.41 8.02 -6.97
C GLN A 58 -16.46 7.30 -7.80
N THR A 59 -17.72 7.56 -7.48
CA THR A 59 -18.89 7.19 -8.28
C THR A 59 -19.38 8.43 -9.01
N GLU A 60 -19.14 8.52 -10.32
CA GLU A 60 -19.50 9.73 -11.07
C GLU A 60 -21.01 9.92 -11.21
N ILE A 61 -21.78 8.83 -11.22
CA ILE A 61 -23.25 8.79 -11.24
C ILE A 61 -23.66 7.40 -10.71
N PRO A 62 -24.75 7.24 -9.93
CA PRO A 62 -25.28 5.91 -9.63
C PRO A 62 -25.51 5.12 -10.94
N GLY A 63 -24.71 4.07 -11.14
CA GLY A 63 -24.86 3.10 -12.21
C GLY A 63 -24.11 3.33 -13.54
N LYS A 64 -23.15 4.27 -13.68
CA LYS A 64 -22.54 4.50 -15.02
C LYS A 64 -21.01 4.47 -15.17
N ALA A 65 -20.22 4.75 -14.15
CA ALA A 65 -18.78 4.50 -14.20
C ALA A 65 -18.21 4.61 -12.80
N LEU A 66 -17.42 3.61 -12.42
CA LEU A 66 -16.73 3.57 -11.16
C LEU A 66 -15.27 3.98 -11.41
N LYS A 67 -14.75 4.95 -10.66
CA LYS A 67 -13.39 5.47 -10.83
C LYS A 67 -12.57 5.27 -9.56
N LEU A 68 -11.43 4.63 -9.70
CA LEU A 68 -10.42 4.55 -8.65
C LEU A 68 -9.47 5.74 -8.81
N GLU A 69 -9.36 6.54 -7.77
CA GLU A 69 -8.42 7.65 -7.71
C GLU A 69 -7.29 7.33 -6.74
N MET A 70 -6.06 7.57 -7.17
CA MET A 70 -4.89 7.37 -6.34
C MET A 70 -4.06 8.65 -6.32
N TYR A 71 -3.74 9.10 -5.13
CA TYR A 71 -3.09 10.36 -4.84
C TYR A 71 -1.76 10.08 -4.16
N ASN A 72 -0.70 10.73 -4.61
CA ASN A 72 0.55 10.73 -3.85
C ASN A 72 0.59 11.95 -2.94
N ILE A 73 0.19 11.75 -1.67
CA ILE A 73 0.22 12.79 -0.62
C ILE A 73 1.63 12.93 0.00
N GLY A 74 2.57 12.07 -0.39
CA GLY A 74 3.94 12.10 0.10
C GLY A 74 4.81 13.19 -0.54
N SER A 75 5.97 13.40 0.07
CA SER A 75 7.03 14.30 -0.43
C SER A 75 7.92 13.66 -1.50
N VAL A 76 7.69 12.39 -1.84
CA VAL A 76 8.54 11.62 -2.75
C VAL A 76 7.68 10.94 -3.82
N PRO A 77 8.12 10.91 -5.08
CA PRO A 77 7.42 10.19 -6.14
C PRO A 77 7.40 8.68 -5.90
N ALA A 78 6.30 8.03 -6.30
CA ALA A 78 6.20 6.57 -6.34
C ALA A 78 6.59 6.07 -7.74
N TYR A 79 7.34 4.96 -7.79
CA TYR A 79 7.80 4.35 -9.04
C TYR A 79 7.20 2.97 -9.25
N ASP A 80 7.07 2.58 -10.52
CA ASP A 80 6.66 1.24 -10.96
C ASP A 80 5.44 0.71 -10.20
N ILE A 81 4.38 1.51 -10.24
CA ILE A 81 3.15 1.31 -9.50
C ILE A 81 2.29 0.30 -10.24
N HIS A 82 1.85 -0.70 -9.50
CA HIS A 82 1.00 -1.77 -9.96
C HIS A 82 -0.25 -1.80 -9.09
N ILE A 83 -1.40 -1.63 -9.72
CA ILE A 83 -2.68 -1.59 -9.03
C ILE A 83 -3.49 -2.77 -9.53
N SER A 84 -3.78 -3.69 -8.63
CA SER A 84 -4.61 -4.87 -8.88
C SER A 84 -5.94 -4.64 -8.17
N VAL A 85 -7.03 -4.62 -8.91
CA VAL A 85 -8.37 -4.33 -8.38
C VAL A 85 -9.27 -5.54 -8.59
N ILE A 86 -10.09 -5.86 -7.60
CA ILE A 86 -11.11 -6.89 -7.67
C ILE A 86 -12.44 -6.26 -7.24
N GLY A 87 -13.42 -6.25 -8.15
CA GLY A 87 -14.82 -6.00 -7.78
C GLY A 87 -15.46 -7.31 -7.35
N ALA A 88 -15.84 -7.41 -6.08
CA ALA A 88 -16.39 -8.61 -5.46
C ALA A 88 -17.93 -8.60 -5.50
N TYR A 89 -18.50 -9.74 -5.86
CA TYR A 89 -19.93 -9.99 -5.95
C TYR A 89 -20.28 -11.19 -5.07
N THR A 90 -21.50 -11.22 -4.55
CA THR A 90 -22.03 -12.33 -3.77
C THR A 90 -23.03 -13.13 -4.60
N GLU A 91 -23.08 -14.45 -4.37
CA GLU A 91 -24.07 -15.33 -5.02
C GLU A 91 -25.53 -14.93 -4.68
N GLU A 92 -25.75 -14.32 -3.50
CA GLU A 92 -27.06 -13.81 -3.09
C GLU A 92 -27.54 -12.66 -3.98
N GLY A 93 -26.62 -11.80 -4.45
CA GLY A 93 -26.95 -10.66 -5.30
C GLY A 93 -27.13 -11.06 -6.76
N ILE A 94 -26.15 -11.77 -7.31
CA ILE A 94 -26.19 -12.29 -8.69
C ILE A 94 -25.65 -13.71 -8.68
N ASP A 95 -26.45 -14.66 -9.17
CA ASP A 95 -25.98 -16.04 -9.33
C ASP A 95 -24.87 -16.12 -10.39
N ILE A 96 -23.83 -16.92 -10.13
CA ILE A 96 -22.66 -17.13 -11.00
C ILE A 96 -23.12 -17.54 -12.40
N SER A 97 -24.13 -18.41 -12.52
CA SER A 97 -24.60 -18.89 -13.82
C SER A 97 -25.19 -17.75 -14.67
N THR A 98 -25.94 -16.86 -14.02
CA THR A 98 -26.56 -15.69 -14.63
C THR A 98 -25.49 -14.66 -15.00
N PHE A 99 -24.52 -14.45 -14.13
CA PHE A 99 -23.40 -13.56 -14.35
C PHE A 99 -22.55 -13.99 -15.57
N MET A 100 -22.16 -15.26 -15.61
CA MET A 100 -21.38 -15.85 -16.71
C MET A 100 -22.12 -15.77 -18.05
N ARG A 101 -23.45 -15.87 -18.04
CA ARG A 101 -24.27 -15.76 -19.25
C ARG A 101 -24.34 -14.32 -19.75
N ASN A 102 -24.53 -13.34 -18.87
CA ASN A 102 -24.85 -11.97 -19.26
C ASN A 102 -23.61 -11.11 -19.50
N PHE A 103 -22.55 -11.30 -18.72
CA PHE A 103 -21.41 -10.38 -18.70
C PHE A 103 -20.11 -10.98 -19.23
N VAL A 104 -19.99 -12.31 -19.31
CA VAL A 104 -18.81 -12.99 -19.84
C VAL A 104 -18.99 -13.37 -21.31
N GLN A 105 -17.95 -13.12 -22.11
CA GLN A 105 -17.98 -13.43 -23.54
C GLN A 105 -18.19 -14.95 -23.74
N PRO A 106 -18.99 -15.37 -24.74
CA PRO A 106 -19.34 -16.78 -24.95
C PRO A 106 -18.12 -17.73 -25.04
N ARG A 107 -17.00 -17.25 -25.60
CA ARG A 107 -15.75 -18.01 -25.75
C ARG A 107 -15.13 -18.40 -24.41
N TYR A 108 -15.30 -17.58 -23.38
CA TYR A 108 -14.63 -17.72 -22.09
C TYR A 108 -15.52 -18.27 -20.98
N ARG A 109 -16.78 -18.61 -21.28
CA ARG A 109 -17.70 -19.24 -20.31
C ARG A 109 -17.27 -20.63 -19.81
N LYS A 110 -16.21 -21.20 -20.39
CA LYS A 110 -15.60 -22.46 -19.95
C LYS A 110 -14.67 -22.29 -18.75
N TYR A 111 -14.24 -21.06 -18.45
CA TYR A 111 -13.40 -20.82 -17.28
C TYR A 111 -14.23 -21.02 -16.01
N PRO A 112 -13.74 -21.83 -15.05
CA PRO A 112 -14.44 -22.04 -13.80
C PRO A 112 -14.38 -20.75 -12.98
N LEU A 113 -15.53 -20.12 -12.77
CA LEU A 113 -15.72 -19.11 -11.73
C LEU A 113 -16.35 -19.81 -10.53
N GLN A 114 -15.69 -19.73 -9.39
CA GLN A 114 -16.15 -20.35 -8.15
C GLN A 114 -16.19 -19.29 -7.07
N ALA A 115 -17.18 -19.35 -6.20
CA ALA A 115 -17.17 -18.55 -5.00
C ALA A 115 -16.06 -19.03 -4.05
N ASP A 116 -15.41 -18.08 -3.38
CA ASP A 116 -14.50 -18.35 -2.29
C ASP A 116 -15.27 -18.87 -1.06
N LYS A 117 -14.57 -19.24 0.02
CA LYS A 117 -15.10 -19.77 1.28
C LYS A 117 -16.20 -18.91 1.91
N VAL A 118 -16.22 -17.62 1.61
CA VAL A 118 -17.18 -16.64 2.13
C VAL A 118 -18.36 -16.39 1.17
N GLY A 119 -18.35 -17.00 -0.03
CA GLY A 119 -19.42 -16.83 -1.03
C GLY A 119 -19.16 -15.70 -2.03
N TYR A 120 -17.95 -15.11 -2.02
CA TYR A 120 -17.57 -14.04 -2.94
C TYR A 120 -16.92 -14.59 -4.21
N TYR A 121 -17.25 -13.99 -5.34
CA TYR A 121 -16.53 -14.16 -6.59
C TYR A 121 -16.31 -12.79 -7.24
N GLY A 122 -15.28 -12.65 -8.09
CA GLY A 122 -14.87 -11.31 -8.53
C GLY A 122 -14.65 -11.12 -10.03
N ILE A 123 -14.60 -9.85 -10.43
CA ILE A 123 -13.90 -9.43 -11.65
C ILE A 123 -12.63 -8.68 -11.27
N ARG A 124 -11.51 -9.08 -11.86
CA ARG A 124 -10.19 -8.48 -11.62
C ARG A 124 -9.67 -7.62 -12.77
N SER A 125 -8.98 -6.56 -12.41
CA SER A 125 -8.34 -5.62 -13.34
C SER A 125 -6.93 -5.28 -12.88
N ILE A 126 -6.04 -5.03 -13.83
CA ILE A 126 -4.65 -4.68 -13.56
C ILE A 126 -4.31 -3.38 -14.27
N PHE A 127 -3.71 -2.45 -13.51
CA PHE A 127 -3.22 -1.19 -14.02
C PHE A 127 -1.76 -1.00 -13.65
N ARG A 128 -0.99 -0.40 -14.55
CA ARG A 128 0.42 -0.10 -14.35
C ARG A 128 0.68 1.36 -14.66
N CYS A 129 1.34 2.04 -13.73
CA CYS A 129 1.76 3.41 -13.89
C CYS A 129 3.27 3.48 -13.60
N PRO A 130 4.10 3.94 -14.54
CA PRO A 130 5.55 3.94 -14.35
C PRO A 130 5.98 4.86 -13.21
N THR A 131 5.30 6.01 -13.05
CA THR A 131 5.61 7.00 -12.01
C THR A 131 4.36 7.77 -11.62
N LEU A 132 4.16 7.97 -10.32
CA LEU A 132 3.20 8.94 -9.78
C LEU A 132 3.97 10.04 -9.04
N PRO A 133 4.11 11.23 -9.65
CA PRO A 133 4.76 12.36 -9.00
C PRO A 133 4.02 12.80 -7.73
N THR A 134 4.71 13.53 -6.87
CA THR A 134 4.14 14.13 -5.66
C THR A 134 2.98 15.05 -6.00
N GLN A 135 1.91 15.02 -5.20
CA GLN A 135 0.72 15.88 -5.35
C GLN A 135 0.03 15.75 -6.72
N LYS A 136 0.25 14.64 -7.44
CA LYS A 136 -0.51 14.29 -8.64
C LYS A 136 -1.54 13.22 -8.32
N ARG A 137 -2.62 13.26 -9.10
CA ARG A 137 -3.69 12.28 -9.05
C ARG A 137 -3.65 11.39 -10.28
N LEU A 138 -3.77 10.10 -10.03
CA LEU A 138 -4.02 9.06 -11.01
C LEU A 138 -5.50 8.70 -10.95
N THR A 139 -6.23 8.88 -12.05
CA THR A 139 -7.63 8.46 -12.14
C THR A 139 -7.75 7.30 -13.10
N ILE A 140 -8.36 6.20 -12.63
CA ILE A 140 -8.52 4.94 -13.36
C ILE A 140 -10.01 4.62 -13.45
N ALA A 141 -10.51 4.45 -14.67
CA ALA A 141 -11.87 3.96 -14.89
C ALA A 141 -11.92 2.43 -14.73
N LEU A 142 -12.78 1.95 -13.83
CA LEU A 142 -13.03 0.54 -13.59
C LEU A 142 -14.20 0.07 -14.44
N ASN A 143 -13.90 -0.81 -15.41
CA ASN A 143 -14.89 -1.42 -16.28
C ASN A 143 -15.52 -2.64 -15.61
N LEU A 144 -16.46 -2.40 -14.71
CA LEU A 144 -17.22 -3.44 -14.02
C LEU A 144 -18.66 -3.49 -14.53
N PRO A 145 -19.26 -4.69 -14.71
CA PRO A 145 -20.57 -4.85 -15.33
C PRO A 145 -21.74 -4.33 -14.50
N THR A 146 -21.64 -4.50 -13.20
CA THR A 146 -22.60 -4.04 -12.21
C THR A 146 -21.82 -3.51 -11.02
N GLN A 147 -22.49 -2.71 -10.19
CA GLN A 147 -21.89 -2.21 -8.96
C GLN A 147 -21.58 -3.40 -8.04
N PRO A 148 -20.30 -3.66 -7.71
CA PRO A 148 -19.92 -4.73 -6.80
C PRO A 148 -20.39 -4.41 -5.36
N VAL A 149 -20.38 -5.42 -4.50
CA VAL A 149 -20.66 -5.23 -3.07
C VAL A 149 -19.45 -4.58 -2.41
N ASP A 150 -18.28 -5.18 -2.65
CA ASP A 150 -17.00 -4.75 -2.11
C ASP A 150 -15.97 -4.60 -3.22
N ILE A 151 -15.01 -3.71 -3.04
CA ILE A 151 -13.91 -3.49 -3.98
C ILE A 151 -12.60 -3.59 -3.23
N TYR A 152 -11.77 -4.53 -3.66
CA TYR A 152 -10.43 -4.71 -3.14
C TYR A 152 -9.43 -4.12 -4.11
N ALA A 153 -8.51 -3.28 -3.62
CA ALA A 153 -7.40 -2.77 -4.42
C ALA A 153 -6.08 -3.04 -3.71
N LEU A 154 -5.23 -3.87 -4.31
CA LEU A 154 -3.85 -4.06 -3.90
C LEU A 154 -2.97 -3.16 -4.75
N THR A 155 -2.36 -2.16 -4.13
CA THR A 155 -1.34 -1.32 -4.74
C THR A 155 0.04 -1.83 -4.35
N GLN A 156 0.94 -1.94 -5.31
CA GLN A 156 2.34 -2.26 -5.11
C GLN A 156 3.17 -1.18 -5.79
N TYR A 157 4.19 -0.69 -5.13
CA TYR A 157 5.00 0.41 -5.65
C TYR A 157 6.43 0.34 -5.14
N ARG A 158 7.31 1.11 -5.78
CA ARG A 158 8.71 1.26 -5.39
C ARG A 158 9.00 2.65 -4.85
N ASP A 159 9.84 2.69 -3.83
CA ASP A 159 10.49 3.92 -3.41
C ASP A 159 11.69 4.26 -4.32
N VAL A 160 12.31 5.42 -4.08
CA VAL A 160 13.50 5.87 -4.82
C VAL A 160 14.69 4.93 -4.62
N SER A 161 14.74 4.23 -3.48
CA SER A 161 15.80 3.27 -3.16
C SER A 161 15.62 1.92 -3.86
N GLY A 162 14.47 1.69 -4.49
CA GLY A 162 14.10 0.44 -5.16
C GLY A 162 13.42 -0.59 -4.24
N GLY A 163 13.11 -0.23 -3.00
CA GLY A 163 12.34 -1.08 -2.08
C GLY A 163 10.90 -1.24 -2.56
N ASN A 164 10.37 -2.46 -2.49
CA ASN A 164 9.00 -2.77 -2.87
C ASN A 164 8.08 -2.70 -1.65
N TYR A 165 6.98 -1.98 -1.79
CA TYR A 165 5.95 -1.83 -0.76
C TYR A 165 4.60 -2.17 -1.34
N HIS A 166 3.64 -2.43 -0.44
CA HIS A 166 2.28 -2.73 -0.82
C HIS A 166 1.30 -2.08 0.15
N GLN A 167 0.09 -1.84 -0.34
CA GLN A 167 -1.07 -1.48 0.47
C GLN A 167 -2.31 -2.15 -0.12
N VAL A 168 -3.12 -2.75 0.74
CA VAL A 168 -4.43 -3.32 0.43
C VAL A 168 -5.48 -2.35 0.94
N TYR A 169 -6.36 -1.96 0.04
CA TYR A 169 -7.54 -1.15 0.31
C TYR A 169 -8.77 -2.04 0.14
N CYS A 170 -9.66 -2.04 1.14
CA CYS A 170 -11.00 -2.59 1.02
C CYS A 170 -12.01 -1.45 1.05
N PHE A 171 -12.73 -1.28 -0.04
CA PHE A 171 -13.82 -0.33 -0.17
C PHE A 171 -15.12 -1.10 -0.04
N SER A 172 -15.82 -0.88 1.07
CA SER A 172 -17.04 -1.58 1.41
C SER A 172 -17.97 -0.58 2.08
N ASP A 173 -19.27 -0.84 1.99
CA ASP A 173 -20.34 0.06 2.43
C ASP A 173 -20.51 1.29 1.53
N ILE A 174 -21.75 1.45 1.06
CA ILE A 174 -22.16 2.54 0.17
C ILE A 174 -22.78 3.60 1.08
N ASP A 175 -22.16 4.77 1.15
CA ASP A 175 -22.72 5.90 1.90
C ASP A 175 -24.14 6.23 1.45
N GLU A 176 -24.89 6.97 2.27
CA GLU A 176 -26.20 7.53 1.88
C GLU A 176 -26.17 8.33 0.56
N LYS A 177 -24.96 8.75 0.13
CA LYS A 177 -24.66 9.44 -1.13
C LYS A 177 -24.27 8.53 -2.30
N GLY A 178 -24.16 7.22 -2.11
CA GLY A 178 -23.77 6.27 -3.15
C GLY A 178 -22.27 6.01 -3.30
N SER A 179 -21.41 6.61 -2.47
CA SER A 179 -19.95 6.49 -2.54
C SER A 179 -19.40 5.38 -1.64
N TYR A 180 -18.39 4.66 -2.11
CA TYR A 180 -17.72 3.65 -1.29
C TYR A 180 -16.81 4.28 -0.24
N ARG A 181 -16.77 3.73 0.96
CA ARG A 181 -15.77 4.10 1.97
C ARG A 181 -14.64 3.09 2.05
N ALA A 182 -13.42 3.59 2.20
CA ALA A 182 -12.27 2.76 2.53
C ALA A 182 -12.39 2.27 3.98
N ASN A 183 -12.71 0.98 4.17
CA ASN A 183 -12.89 0.38 5.49
C ASN A 183 -11.59 -0.23 6.03
N ILE A 184 -10.72 -0.72 5.15
CA ILE A 184 -9.47 -1.38 5.56
C ILE A 184 -8.31 -0.78 4.76
N LEU A 185 -7.29 -0.31 5.49
CA LEU A 185 -5.97 0.05 4.97
C LEU A 185 -4.94 -0.82 5.67
N GLU A 186 -4.40 -1.80 4.97
CA GLU A 186 -3.36 -2.68 5.48
C GLU A 186 -2.14 -2.72 4.55
N PRO A 187 -0.91 -2.77 5.09
CA PRO A 187 -0.56 -2.66 6.50
C PRO A 187 -0.64 -1.20 7.00
N GLN A 188 -0.97 -1.00 8.28
CA GLN A 188 -0.98 0.34 8.92
C GLN A 188 0.41 0.99 8.94
N ARG A 189 1.46 0.17 8.86
CA ARG A 189 2.86 0.60 8.73
C ARG A 189 3.41 0.04 7.45
N PHE A 190 4.14 0.85 6.69
CA PHE A 190 4.77 0.41 5.46
C PHE A 190 5.79 -0.71 5.75
N GLU A 191 5.47 -1.90 5.27
CA GLU A 191 6.33 -3.07 5.36
C GLU A 191 6.81 -3.47 3.96
N PRO A 192 8.12 -3.72 3.79
CA PRO A 192 8.64 -4.17 2.52
C PRO A 192 8.11 -5.57 2.23
N LEU A 193 7.64 -5.78 1.01
CA LEU A 193 7.15 -7.07 0.55
C LEU A 193 7.75 -7.38 -0.82
N GLU A 194 8.11 -8.65 -1.03
CA GLU A 194 8.49 -9.09 -2.37
C GLU A 194 7.34 -8.85 -3.36
N ARG A 195 7.69 -8.42 -4.56
CA ARG A 195 6.69 -8.06 -5.55
C ARG A 195 5.92 -9.28 -6.01
N LEU A 196 4.62 -9.28 -5.74
CA LEU A 196 3.68 -10.25 -6.29
C LEU A 196 3.46 -9.99 -7.78
N HIS A 197 3.44 -11.05 -8.55
CA HIS A 197 3.22 -11.00 -9.99
C HIS A 197 1.83 -11.52 -10.32
N PHE A 198 0.95 -10.60 -10.73
CA PHE A 198 -0.40 -10.90 -11.18
C PHE A 198 -0.45 -10.96 -12.70
N TYR A 199 -1.13 -11.98 -13.23
CA TYR A 199 -1.36 -12.19 -14.65
C TYR A 199 -2.86 -12.38 -14.89
N ASP A 200 -3.32 -12.02 -16.09
CA ASP A 200 -4.75 -12.06 -16.41
C ASP A 200 -5.35 -13.46 -16.38
N MET A 201 -4.56 -14.47 -16.78
CA MET A 201 -5.05 -15.84 -17.03
C MET A 201 -4.50 -16.88 -16.05
N ASP A 202 -3.53 -16.51 -15.23
CA ASP A 202 -2.89 -17.43 -14.30
C ASP A 202 -3.33 -17.13 -12.86
N ASP A 203 -3.29 -18.17 -12.04
CA ASP A 203 -3.43 -18.04 -10.60
C ASP A 203 -2.22 -17.32 -10.02
N ALA A 204 -2.48 -16.39 -9.12
CA ALA A 204 -1.44 -15.72 -8.35
C ALA A 204 -0.82 -16.70 -7.37
N LYS A 205 0.51 -16.77 -7.38
CA LYS A 205 1.29 -17.58 -6.45
C LYS A 205 1.87 -16.66 -5.39
N LEU A 206 1.67 -17.04 -4.13
CA LEU A 206 2.35 -16.40 -3.02
C LEU A 206 3.84 -16.78 -3.04
N PRO A 207 4.75 -15.84 -2.75
CA PRO A 207 6.17 -16.15 -2.63
C PRO A 207 6.36 -17.14 -1.48
N VAL A 208 7.24 -18.12 -1.68
CA VAL A 208 7.63 -19.07 -0.63
C VAL A 208 8.57 -18.32 0.30
N THR A 209 8.01 -17.74 1.37
CA THR A 209 8.76 -16.99 2.36
C THR A 209 8.66 -17.68 3.71
N ASP A 210 9.76 -17.71 4.47
CA ASP A 210 9.78 -18.25 5.85
C ASP A 210 8.94 -17.41 6.83
N LYS A 211 8.56 -16.20 6.42
CA LYS A 211 7.69 -15.30 7.19
C LYS A 211 6.25 -15.40 6.69
N PRO A 212 5.26 -15.51 7.60
CA PRO A 212 3.86 -15.46 7.21
C PRO A 212 3.57 -14.12 6.52
N LEU A 213 2.89 -14.18 5.38
CA LEU A 213 2.40 -13.00 4.69
C LEU A 213 1.31 -12.31 5.53
N PRO A 214 1.14 -10.98 5.39
CA PRO A 214 0.01 -10.28 6.00
C PRO A 214 -1.32 -10.94 5.57
N PHE A 215 -2.25 -11.06 6.52
CA PHE A 215 -3.53 -11.73 6.27
C PHE A 215 -4.28 -11.13 5.08
N SER A 216 -4.36 -9.80 4.99
CA SER A 216 -5.00 -9.09 3.86
C SER A 216 -4.39 -9.40 2.50
N VAL A 217 -3.08 -9.67 2.43
CA VAL A 217 -2.43 -10.06 1.18
C VAL A 217 -2.80 -11.48 0.79
N GLY A 218 -2.86 -12.40 1.76
CA GLY A 218 -3.31 -13.77 1.54
C GLY A 218 -4.77 -13.82 1.07
N ASP A 219 -5.64 -13.11 1.77
CA ASP A 219 -7.07 -13.01 1.45
C ASP A 219 -7.31 -12.38 0.07
N PHE A 220 -6.57 -11.32 -0.27
CA PHE A 220 -6.61 -10.72 -1.60
C PHE A 220 -6.20 -11.71 -2.70
N VAL A 221 -5.17 -12.53 -2.46
CA VAL A 221 -4.69 -13.52 -3.43
C VAL A 221 -5.64 -14.70 -3.58
N ASP A 222 -6.26 -15.15 -2.48
CA ASP A 222 -7.30 -16.16 -2.53
C ASP A 222 -8.50 -15.64 -3.35
N LEU A 223 -8.98 -14.42 -3.09
CA LEU A 223 -10.04 -13.80 -3.88
C LEU A 223 -9.63 -13.55 -5.34
N TRP A 224 -8.37 -13.20 -5.59
CA TRP A 224 -7.82 -13.05 -6.93
C TRP A 224 -7.97 -14.33 -7.73
N ASN A 225 -7.66 -15.48 -7.14
CA ASN A 225 -7.76 -16.80 -7.79
C ASN A 225 -9.22 -17.24 -8.01
N HIS A 226 -10.17 -16.70 -7.25
CA HIS A 226 -11.61 -16.91 -7.43
C HIS A 226 -12.28 -15.80 -8.28
N SER A 227 -11.50 -15.05 -9.06
CA SER A 227 -11.99 -13.94 -9.88
C SER A 227 -11.57 -14.03 -11.35
N LEU A 228 -12.40 -13.53 -12.25
CA LEU A 228 -12.14 -13.51 -13.69
C LEU A 228 -11.55 -12.17 -14.14
N SER A 229 -10.62 -12.19 -15.09
CA SER A 229 -10.13 -10.95 -15.70
C SER A 229 -11.25 -10.19 -16.41
N HIS A 230 -11.34 -8.88 -16.18
CA HIS A 230 -12.29 -7.98 -16.84
C HIS A 230 -12.18 -8.04 -18.37
N ARG A 231 -11.01 -8.40 -18.91
CA ARG A 231 -10.76 -8.57 -20.35
C ARG A 231 -11.61 -9.69 -20.96
N LEU A 232 -12.11 -10.61 -20.15
CA LEU A 232 -12.98 -11.71 -20.57
C LEU A 232 -14.46 -11.30 -20.60
N THR A 233 -14.78 -10.08 -20.17
CA THR A 233 -16.15 -9.54 -20.15
C THR A 233 -16.54 -8.88 -21.46
N THR A 234 -17.84 -8.69 -21.68
CA THR A 234 -18.39 -8.03 -22.87
C THR A 234 -18.23 -6.52 -22.87
N LEU A 235 -17.85 -5.91 -21.74
CA LEU A 235 -17.76 -4.46 -21.52
C LEU A 235 -16.33 -3.91 -21.65
N TYR A 236 -15.44 -4.65 -22.31
CA TYR A 236 -14.06 -4.23 -22.47
C TYR A 236 -13.97 -2.91 -23.23
N SER A 237 -13.59 -1.85 -22.52
CA SER A 237 -13.04 -0.63 -23.10
C SER A 237 -11.58 -0.52 -22.68
N GLU A 238 -10.72 0.02 -23.55
CA GLU A 238 -9.33 0.30 -23.17
C GLU A 238 -9.34 1.27 -21.99
N ALA A 239 -8.80 0.84 -20.85
CA ALA A 239 -8.76 1.67 -19.65
C ALA A 239 -7.87 2.88 -19.90
N ILE A 240 -8.48 4.07 -19.89
CA ILE A 240 -7.74 5.32 -20.04
C ILE A 240 -7.23 5.72 -18.67
N VAL A 241 -5.91 5.74 -18.52
CA VAL A 241 -5.24 6.25 -17.34
C VAL A 241 -4.99 7.75 -17.56
N HIS A 242 -5.66 8.59 -16.78
CA HIS A 242 -5.44 10.03 -16.82
C HIS A 242 -4.64 10.49 -15.60
N LEU A 243 -3.54 11.17 -15.85
CA LEU A 243 -2.83 11.95 -14.84
C LEU A 243 -3.43 13.36 -14.83
N GLN A 244 -3.93 13.78 -13.69
CA GLN A 244 -4.43 15.14 -13.49
C GLN A 244 -3.60 15.84 -12.39
N GLU A 245 -3.37 17.13 -12.57
CA GLU A 245 -2.81 17.96 -11.50
C GLU A 245 -3.88 18.22 -10.46
N VAL A 246 -3.53 18.06 -9.18
CA VAL A 246 -4.39 18.54 -8.10
C VAL A 246 -4.22 20.06 -8.06
N HIS A 247 -5.18 20.79 -8.62
CA HIS A 247 -5.32 22.20 -8.28
C HIS A 247 -6.14 22.24 -7.00
N ASP A 248 -5.49 22.70 -5.92
CA ASP A 248 -6.20 23.13 -4.72
C ASP A 248 -7.19 24.22 -5.16
N THR A 249 -8.46 23.84 -5.31
CA THR A 249 -9.52 24.86 -5.33
C THR A 249 -9.67 25.36 -3.90
N PRO A 250 -9.55 26.68 -3.67
CA PRO A 250 -9.63 27.29 -2.35
C PRO A 250 -10.99 27.12 -1.66
#